data_AF-A0A1J5A3C8-F1
#
_entry.id   AF-A0A1J5A3C8-F1
#
_cell.length_a   1.000
_cell.length_b   1.000
_cell.length_c   1.000
_cell.angle_alpha   90.00
_cell.angle_beta   90.00
_cell.angle_gamma   90.00
#
_symmetry.space_group_name_H-M   'P 1'
#
loop_
_entity.id
_entity.type
_entity.pdbx_description
1 polymer ?
#
loop_
_entity_poly.entity_id
_entity_poly.type
_entity_poly.pdbx_seq_one_letter_code
_entity_poly.pdbx_strand_id
1 'polypeptide(L)'
;MIPLLYPYFTVGFDTPIPHAHNLILQVGVDLGLPGLMAYATILVLSLWVTATTAARGERRFMRHLAAGLFGAQMAVLAHGVFDAVLWGTKPAFIGWWLLGLMVVIHPKE
;
A
#
# COMPACT_ATOMS: atom_id res chain seq x y z
N MET A 1 -16.16 3.90 -18.94
CA MET A 1 -16.50 2.86 -19.94
C MET A 1 -17.19 1.66 -19.28
N ILE A 2 -16.63 1.03 -18.23
CA ILE A 2 -17.25 -0.13 -17.57
C ILE A 2 -18.64 0.16 -16.91
N PRO A 3 -18.87 1.27 -16.18
CA PRO A 3 -20.16 1.51 -15.51
C PRO A 3 -21.35 1.73 -16.46
N LEU A 4 -21.09 2.06 -17.73
CA LEU A 4 -22.13 2.25 -18.75
C LEU A 4 -22.55 0.93 -19.42
N LEU A 5 -21.67 -0.08 -19.42
CA LEU A 5 -21.88 -1.36 -20.10
C LEU A 5 -22.20 -2.50 -19.13
N TYR A 6 -21.73 -2.42 -17.88
CA TYR A 6 -22.01 -3.39 -16.82
C TYR A 6 -22.35 -2.65 -15.53
N PRO A 7 -23.61 -2.22 -15.36
CA PRO A 7 -24.06 -1.68 -14.10
C PRO A 7 -24.02 -2.81 -13.06
N TYR A 8 -23.14 -2.73 -12.07
CA TYR A 8 -22.94 -3.80 -11.07
C TYR A 8 -24.21 -4.16 -10.28
N PHE A 9 -25.23 -3.28 -10.28
CA PHE A 9 -26.55 -3.53 -9.70
C PHE A 9 -27.51 -4.30 -10.63
N THR A 10 -27.11 -4.58 -11.88
CA THR A 10 -27.91 -5.30 -12.89
C THR A 10 -27.30 -6.64 -13.31
N VAL A 11 -26.07 -6.93 -12.88
CA VAL A 11 -25.39 -8.20 -13.18
C VAL A 11 -25.70 -9.22 -12.08
N GLY A 12 -25.90 -10.49 -12.44
CA GLY A 12 -26.19 -11.56 -11.49
C GLY A 12 -25.00 -11.85 -10.57
N PHE A 13 -25.26 -12.44 -9.39
CA PHE A 13 -24.23 -12.79 -8.39
C PHE A 13 -23.10 -13.67 -8.93
N ASP A 14 -23.36 -14.44 -9.99
CA ASP A 14 -22.38 -15.32 -10.63
C ASP A 14 -21.44 -14.59 -11.60
N THR A 15 -21.59 -13.28 -11.77
CA THR A 15 -20.75 -12.50 -12.69
C THR A 15 -19.37 -12.32 -12.07
N PRO A 16 -18.29 -12.82 -12.72
CA PRO A 16 -16.95 -12.70 -12.17
C PRO A 16 -16.48 -11.25 -12.21
N ILE A 17 -16.33 -10.64 -11.03
CA ILE A 17 -15.70 -9.33 -10.85
C ILE A 17 -14.22 -9.58 -10.48
N PRO A 18 -13.27 -9.14 -11.31
CA PRO A 18 -11.89 -9.63 -11.22
C PRO A 18 -11.11 -9.15 -9.99
N HIS A 19 -11.40 -7.96 -9.46
CA HIS A 19 -10.79 -7.41 -8.24
C HIS A 19 -11.55 -6.16 -7.78
N ALA A 20 -11.33 -5.75 -6.54
CA ALA A 20 -11.74 -4.45 -6.02
C ALA A 20 -10.80 -3.35 -6.53
N HIS A 21 -11.36 -2.24 -7.01
CA HIS A 21 -10.63 -1.02 -7.33
C HIS A 21 -10.29 -0.21 -6.06
N ASN A 22 -9.81 -0.92 -5.04
CA ASN A 22 -9.39 -0.34 -3.77
C ASN A 22 -8.50 -1.37 -3.06
N LEU A 23 -7.25 -0.99 -2.80
CA LEU A 23 -6.23 -1.84 -2.20
C LEU A 23 -6.65 -2.38 -0.84
N ILE A 24 -7.25 -1.56 0.01
CA ILE A 24 -7.63 -1.94 1.38
C ILE A 24 -8.75 -2.98 1.33
N LEU A 25 -9.75 -2.76 0.47
CA LEU A 25 -10.83 -3.73 0.28
C LEU A 25 -10.32 -5.02 -0.37
N GLN A 26 -9.43 -4.92 -1.36
CA GLN A 26 -8.84 -6.08 -2.03
C GLN A 26 -8.08 -6.96 -1.03
N VAL A 27 -7.22 -6.37 -0.21
CA VAL A 27 -6.49 -7.10 0.85
C VAL A 27 -7.46 -7.74 1.84
N GLY A 28 -8.54 -7.05 2.21
CA GLY A 28 -9.55 -7.57 3.12
C GLY A 28 -10.34 -8.76 2.55
N VAL A 29 -10.63 -8.75 1.24
CA VAL A 29 -11.28 -9.89 0.57
C VAL A 29 -10.32 -11.07 0.44
N ASP A 30 -9.06 -10.81 0.09
CA ASP A 30 -8.06 -11.86 -0.16
C ASP A 30 -7.59 -12.55 1.14
N LEU A 31 -7.40 -11.79 2.22
CA LEU A 31 -6.79 -12.27 3.46
C LEU A 31 -7.72 -12.25 4.69
N GLY A 32 -8.94 -11.72 4.55
CA GLY A 32 -9.86 -11.50 5.66
C GLY A 32 -9.44 -10.36 6.60
N LEU A 33 -10.23 -10.16 7.66
CA LEU A 33 -9.97 -9.13 8.67
C LEU A 33 -8.59 -9.26 9.33
N PRO A 34 -8.11 -10.46 9.74
CA PRO A 34 -6.80 -10.59 10.36
C PRO A 34 -5.65 -10.17 9.43
N GLY A 35 -5.71 -10.55 8.16
CA GLY A 35 -4.71 -10.16 7.18
C GLY A 35 -4.73 -8.67 6.86
N LEU A 36 -5.92 -8.08 6.79
CA LEU A 36 -6.08 -6.64 6.65
C LEU A 36 -5.47 -5.88 7.82
N MET A 37 -5.69 -6.34 9.06
CA MET A 37 -5.08 -5.75 10.24
C MET A 37 -3.55 -5.82 10.19
N ALA A 38 -2.98 -6.96 9.84
CA ALA A 38 -1.54 -7.13 9.70
C ALA A 38 -0.97 -6.19 8.63
N TYR A 39 -1.62 -6.10 7.47
CA TYR A 39 -1.21 -5.19 6.40
C TYR A 39 -1.27 -3.73 6.83
N ALA A 40 -2.37 -3.31 7.48
CA ALA A 40 -2.50 -1.95 8.03
C ALA A 40 -1.41 -1.63 9.06
N THR A 41 -1.07 -2.59 9.93
CA THR A 41 0.04 -2.44 10.89
C THR A 41 1.36 -2.20 10.18
N ILE A 42 1.69 -2.97 9.13
CA ILE A 42 2.91 -2.79 8.35
C ILE A 42 2.96 -1.38 7.73
N LEU A 43 1.85 -0.93 7.13
CA LEU A 43 1.76 0.39 6.53
C LEU A 43 1.97 1.50 7.56
N VAL A 44 1.30 1.44 8.71
CA VAL A 44 1.44 2.42 9.79
C VAL A 44 2.85 2.45 10.35
N LEU A 45 3.44 1.29 10.64
CA LEU A 45 4.81 1.22 11.15
C LEU A 45 5.83 1.75 10.12
N SER A 46 5.65 1.44 8.83
CA SER A 46 6.53 1.95 7.78
C SER A 46 6.50 3.48 7.67
N LEU A 47 5.30 4.09 7.77
CA LEU A 47 5.14 5.54 7.80
C LEU A 47 5.74 6.15 9.05
N TRP A 48 5.54 5.50 10.21
CA TRP A 48 6.10 5.97 11.46
C TRP A 48 7.64 5.97 11.43
N VAL A 49 8.27 4.88 11.00
CA VAL A 49 9.72 4.76 10.90
C VAL A 49 10.31 5.77 9.90
N THR A 50 9.71 5.94 8.73
CA THR A 50 10.19 6.90 7.74
C THR A 50 10.00 8.34 8.22
N ALA A 51 8.88 8.67 8.87
CA ALA A 51 8.63 10.01 9.42
C ALA A 51 9.59 10.35 10.58
N THR A 52 9.82 9.42 11.51
CA THR A 52 10.76 9.64 12.62
C THR A 52 12.19 9.79 12.12
N THR A 53 12.62 8.96 11.18
CA THR A 53 13.96 9.03 10.58
C THR A 53 14.16 10.31 9.78
N ALA A 54 13.15 10.77 9.04
CA ALA A 54 13.21 12.05 8.32
C ALA A 54 13.35 13.25 9.29
N ALA A 55 12.59 13.23 10.39
CA ALA A 55 12.56 14.30 11.37
C ALA A 55 13.82 14.34 12.26
N ARG A 56 14.28 13.18 12.74
CA ARG A 56 15.25 13.08 13.85
C ARG A 56 16.56 12.38 13.48
N GLY A 57 16.69 11.80 12.28
CA GLY A 57 17.89 11.07 11.90
C GLY A 57 19.15 11.95 11.90
N GLU A 58 20.28 11.42 12.36
CA GLU A 58 21.53 12.20 12.45
C GLU A 58 22.19 12.40 11.08
N ARG A 59 22.15 11.37 10.23
CA ARG A 59 22.78 11.39 8.91
C ARG A 59 21.87 12.09 7.90
N ARG A 60 22.32 13.25 7.39
CA ARG A 60 21.58 14.06 6.40
C ARG A 60 21.06 13.25 5.20
N PHE A 61 21.88 12.36 4.65
CA PHE A 61 21.47 11.48 3.55
C PHE A 61 20.28 10.59 3.92
N MET A 62 20.33 9.95 5.10
CA MET A 62 19.25 9.07 5.56
C MET A 62 17.95 9.83 5.83
N ARG A 63 18.02 11.07 6.32
CA ARG A 63 16.83 11.91 6.50
C ARG A 63 16.13 12.19 5.17
N HIS A 64 16.89 12.59 4.15
CA HIS A 64 16.32 12.90 2.83
C HIS A 64 15.78 11.65 2.15
N LEU A 65 16.49 10.51 2.26
CA LEU A 65 16.00 9.23 1.77
C LEU A 65 14.70 8.83 2.47
N ALA A 66 14.64 8.95 3.80
CA ALA A 66 13.44 8.66 4.59
C ALA A 66 12.26 9.56 4.21
N ALA A 67 12.48 10.85 3.97
CA ALA A 67 11.45 11.77 3.48
C ALA A 67 10.94 11.37 2.09
N GLY A 68 11.83 10.95 1.19
CA GLY A 68 11.46 10.43 -0.13
C GLY A 68 10.65 9.15 -0.06
N LEU A 69 11.07 8.19 0.78
CA LEU A 69 10.33 6.95 1.03
C LEU A 69 8.95 7.21 1.65
N PHE A 70 8.86 8.12 2.62
CA PHE A 70 7.58 8.55 3.18
C PHE A 70 6.65 9.10 2.09
N GLY A 71 7.16 10.00 1.24
CA GLY A 71 6.38 10.54 0.11
C GLY A 71 5.94 9.47 -0.88
N ALA A 72 6.82 8.52 -1.21
CA ALA A 72 6.50 7.39 -2.08
C ALA A 72 5.38 6.51 -1.47
N GLN A 73 5.45 6.22 -0.16
CA GLN A 73 4.43 5.46 0.54
C GLN A 73 3.08 6.18 0.55
N MET A 74 3.08 7.50 0.77
CA MET A 74 1.86 8.31 0.69
C MET A 74 1.26 8.29 -0.73
N ALA A 75 2.08 8.33 -1.77
CA ALA A 75 1.61 8.21 -3.16
C ALA A 75 1.00 6.82 -3.44
N VAL A 76 1.63 5.75 -2.94
CA VAL A 76 1.08 4.38 -3.02
C VAL A 76 -0.25 4.28 -2.31
N LEU A 77 -0.39 4.83 -1.10
CA LEU A 77 -1.64 4.80 -0.34
C LEU A 77 -2.73 5.63 -1.01
N ALA A 78 -2.41 6.82 -1.50
CA ALA A 78 -3.35 7.66 -2.23
C ALA A 78 -3.85 6.98 -3.50
N HIS A 79 -2.95 6.35 -4.26
CA HIS A 79 -3.33 5.53 -5.42
C HIS A 79 -4.15 4.29 -5.00
N GLY A 80 -3.79 3.66 -3.87
CA GLY A 80 -4.45 2.51 -3.27
C GLY A 80 -5.94 2.72 -2.94
N VAL A 81 -6.38 3.97 -2.79
CA VAL A 81 -7.81 4.30 -2.63
C VAL A 81 -8.59 4.03 -3.92
N PHE A 82 -7.94 4.16 -5.08
CA PHE A 82 -8.55 4.07 -6.41
C PHE A 82 -8.26 2.75 -7.13
N ASP A 83 -7.17 2.05 -6.79
CA ASP A 83 -6.79 0.80 -7.45
C ASP A 83 -5.94 -0.09 -6.55
N ALA A 84 -5.95 -1.39 -6.82
CA ALA A 84 -5.17 -2.41 -6.12
C ALA A 84 -3.99 -2.92 -6.97
N VAL A 85 -3.53 -2.14 -7.97
CA VAL A 85 -2.50 -2.58 -8.94
C VAL A 85 -1.22 -3.10 -8.28
N LEU A 86 -0.84 -2.61 -7.10
CA LEU A 86 0.34 -3.08 -6.37
C LEU A 86 0.10 -4.34 -5.53
N TRP A 87 -1.00 -5.05 -5.75
CA TRP A 87 -1.38 -6.25 -5.03
C TRP A 87 -1.80 -7.36 -6.00
N GLY A 88 -1.21 -8.55 -5.87
CA GLY A 88 -1.57 -9.71 -6.69
C GLY A 88 -1.23 -9.60 -8.19
N THR A 89 -0.61 -8.51 -8.64
CA THR A 89 -0.19 -8.32 -10.04
C THR A 89 1.34 -8.22 -10.18
N LYS A 90 1.85 -8.21 -11.42
CA LYS A 90 3.30 -8.11 -11.71
C LYS A 90 4.01 -6.94 -11.00
N PRO A 91 3.49 -5.70 -11.00
CA PRO A 91 4.10 -4.58 -10.27
C PRO A 91 4.03 -4.67 -8.74
N ALA A 92 3.34 -5.66 -8.14
CA ALA A 92 3.25 -5.79 -6.69
C ALA A 92 4.61 -5.85 -5.99
N PHE A 93 5.65 -6.34 -6.67
CA PHE A 93 7.02 -6.34 -6.15
C PHE A 93 7.50 -4.94 -5.73
N ILE A 94 7.04 -3.87 -6.40
CA ILE A 94 7.45 -2.49 -6.11
C ILE A 94 6.99 -2.08 -4.71
N GLY A 95 5.74 -2.41 -4.34
CA GLY A 95 5.21 -2.11 -3.00
C GLY A 95 6.00 -2.83 -1.91
N TRP A 96 6.29 -4.11 -2.10
CA TRP A 96 7.10 -4.90 -1.16
C TRP A 96 8.55 -4.42 -1.07
N TRP A 97 9.15 -4.03 -2.20
CA TRP A 97 10.50 -3.50 -2.24
C TRP A 97 10.61 -2.16 -1.49
N LEU A 98 9.65 -1.25 -1.69
CA LEU A 98 9.56 0.01 -0.95
C LEU A 98 9.47 -0.23 0.56
N LEU A 99 8.59 -1.14 1.00
CA LEU A 99 8.49 -1.52 2.42
C LEU A 99 9.81 -2.06 2.97
N GLY A 100 10.53 -2.89 2.19
CA GLY A 100 11.85 -3.40 2.58
C GLY A 100 12.89 -2.29 2.78
N LEU A 101 12.94 -1.30 1.89
CA LEU A 101 13.84 -0.14 2.03
C LEU A 101 13.53 0.67 3.30
N MET A 102 12.24 0.82 3.64
CA MET A 102 11.79 1.56 4.83
C MET A 102 12.22 0.90 6.14
N VAL A 103 12.35 -0.43 6.17
CA VAL A 103 12.85 -1.14 7.36
C VAL A 103 14.36 -0.93 7.53
N VAL A 104 15.13 -0.91 6.44
CA VAL A 104 16.59 -0.79 6.48
C VAL A 104 17.06 0.57 6.97
N ILE A 105 16.30 1.64 6.72
CA ILE A 105 16.67 2.99 7.18
C ILE A 105 16.54 3.18 8.69
N HIS A 106 15.84 2.28 9.40
CA HIS A 106 15.71 2.38 10.84
C HIS A 106 17.09 2.19 11.50
N PRO A 107 17.51 3.09 12.40
CA PRO A 107 18.77 2.91 13.12
C PRO A 107 18.71 1.59 13.90
N LYS A 108 19.77 0.78 13.77
CA LYS A 108 19.97 -0.37 14.65
C LYS A 108 20.60 0.18 15.93
N GLU A 109 19.92 -0.01 17.06
CA GLU A 109 20.52 0.22 18.38
C GLU A 109 21.75 -0.69 18.59
#